data_AF-A0A832R3G3-F1
#
_entry.id   AF-A0A832R3G3-F1
#
_cell.length_a   1.000
_cell.length_b   1.000
_cell.length_c   1.000
_cell.angle_alpha   90.00
_cell.angle_beta   90.00
_cell.angle_gamma   90.00
#
_symmetry.space_group_name_H-M   'P 1'
#
loop_
_entity.id
_entity.type
_entity.pdbx_description
1 polymer ?
#
loop_
_entity_poly.entity_id
_entity_poly.type
_entity_poly.pdbx_seq_one_letter_code
_entity_poly.pdbx_strand_id
1 'polypeptide(L)'
;MVRNILITTIFLLGSFVSLAKTNLVLANALTSDSVNQRVNVKTQTTLKDSLTDNSIIYPESMSEKLSDLIEAWQLDLSNNDLECIRGQNVIFHDTVYANRLYNMPTVMELSYNQVVKSYIEMYSTRRREQVSYMLALGDYYFPMFEEALDRHGLPLELKYLPVIESALNPIAVSRAGATGLWQFMLRTGKSYGLEVNSLVDERRDPYKSTEAAVKYLKDLYTIYGDWNLVIAAYNCGPGNVNKAIARSGGKRDYWEIYYRLPKETRGYVPAFIAANYIMNHFTDHNICPAHTYDNSLTLDTIHVSEQIHLEQISGVLNIPLSEIKRLNPQFKSDRIPGNVKPYALVLPSDKMFAYIDRNDSIINYNRNSYFTHRTYTDGYMDGTHSLSDGNSINVYYSVRRGDNLSTIARRNGATISLLKSWNNLKSDRLSIGTRLIVGKKAAPAQETASQVTLAQAGSEGNNRTVNTYYRVKKGDTLGDIAKRNSINLTQLRSWNGLKSSRINIGDQLIVKQEVVHEPIADNNEREGDVITSEVLDEKISPVTSEEGSNIISEYLKEQMSKSAESRIDSVIDNDAEEL
;
A
#
# COMPACT_ATOMS: atom_id res chain seq x y z
N MET A 1 -79.09 -21.62 -20.14
CA MET A 1 -77.66 -21.29 -19.94
C MET A 1 -76.99 -20.65 -21.18
N VAL A 2 -77.74 -20.01 -22.10
CA VAL A 2 -77.15 -19.20 -23.21
C VAL A 2 -77.77 -17.79 -23.29
N ARG A 3 -78.66 -17.43 -22.35
CA ARG A 3 -79.41 -16.15 -22.40
C ARG A 3 -79.01 -15.10 -21.35
N ASN A 4 -78.04 -15.42 -20.48
CA ASN A 4 -77.49 -14.51 -19.46
C ASN A 4 -76.01 -14.14 -19.70
N ILE A 5 -75.42 -14.51 -20.83
CA ILE A 5 -74.04 -14.14 -21.20
C ILE A 5 -74.01 -12.99 -22.24
N LEU A 6 -75.16 -12.64 -22.84
CA LEU A 6 -75.24 -11.58 -23.85
C LEU A 6 -75.54 -10.17 -23.29
N ILE A 7 -75.92 -10.05 -22.01
CA ILE A 7 -76.28 -8.75 -21.41
C ILE A 7 -75.10 -8.15 -20.61
N THR A 8 -74.12 -8.95 -20.22
CA THR A 8 -72.90 -8.50 -19.52
C THR A 8 -71.76 -8.06 -20.46
N THR A 9 -71.81 -8.43 -21.74
CA THR A 9 -70.83 -7.98 -22.76
C THR A 9 -71.21 -6.66 -23.46
N ILE A 10 -72.47 -6.21 -23.33
CA ILE A 10 -72.93 -4.93 -23.92
C ILE A 10 -72.69 -3.73 -22.98
N PHE A 11 -72.50 -3.95 -21.67
CA PHE A 11 -72.19 -2.87 -20.71
C PHE A 11 -70.70 -2.55 -20.57
N LEU A 12 -69.78 -3.36 -21.10
CA LEU A 12 -68.33 -3.12 -21.04
C LEU A 12 -67.75 -2.40 -22.27
N LEU A 13 -68.49 -2.34 -23.39
CA LEU A 13 -68.09 -1.56 -24.59
C LEU A 13 -68.68 -0.13 -24.62
N GLY A 14 -69.70 0.17 -23.80
CA GLY A 14 -70.30 1.50 -23.69
C GLY A 14 -69.50 2.52 -22.86
N SER A 15 -68.66 2.06 -21.93
CA SER A 15 -67.89 2.94 -21.03
C SER A 15 -66.53 3.38 -21.61
N PHE A 16 -66.04 2.72 -22.66
CA PHE A 16 -64.78 3.09 -23.32
C PHE A 16 -64.94 4.15 -24.43
N VAL A 17 -66.14 4.32 -24.99
CA VAL A 17 -66.39 5.34 -26.03
C VAL A 17 -66.72 6.73 -25.44
N SER A 18 -67.17 6.81 -24.18
CA SER A 18 -67.46 8.09 -23.54
C SER A 18 -66.23 8.78 -22.91
N LEU A 19 -65.17 8.05 -22.56
CA LEU A 19 -63.94 8.64 -22.01
C LEU A 19 -62.97 9.13 -23.10
N ALA A 20 -63.05 8.56 -24.31
CA ALA A 20 -62.22 8.98 -25.44
C ALA A 20 -62.78 10.24 -26.17
N LYS A 21 -64.06 10.58 -25.98
CA LYS A 21 -64.69 11.77 -26.61
C LYS A 21 -64.64 13.04 -25.74
N THR A 22 -64.41 12.95 -24.43
CA THR A 22 -64.21 14.13 -23.56
C THR A 22 -62.77 14.64 -23.61
N ASN A 23 -61.78 13.78 -23.86
CA ASN A 23 -60.37 14.20 -23.97
C ASN A 23 -59.98 14.77 -25.35
N LEU A 24 -60.77 14.57 -26.40
CA LEU A 24 -60.50 15.13 -27.74
C LEU A 24 -61.17 16.50 -27.97
N VAL A 25 -62.14 16.91 -27.14
CA VAL A 25 -62.84 18.20 -27.26
C VAL A 25 -62.20 19.31 -26.42
N LEU A 26 -61.40 18.97 -25.40
CA LEU A 26 -60.60 19.96 -24.65
C LEU A 26 -59.24 20.27 -25.29
N ALA A 27 -58.74 19.43 -26.19
CA ALA A 27 -57.44 19.61 -26.83
C ALA A 27 -57.44 20.55 -28.04
N ASN A 28 -58.61 20.93 -28.58
CA ASN A 28 -58.74 21.77 -29.79
C ASN A 28 -59.36 23.16 -29.55
N ALA A 29 -59.48 23.61 -28.30
CA ALA A 29 -60.10 24.91 -27.96
C ALA A 29 -59.16 25.91 -27.24
N LEU A 30 -57.85 25.67 -27.23
CA LEU A 30 -56.87 26.58 -26.58
C LEU A 30 -55.75 27.07 -27.52
N THR A 31 -55.97 26.99 -28.83
CA THR A 31 -55.13 27.67 -29.82
C THR A 31 -55.93 28.77 -30.51
N SER A 32 -55.31 29.94 -30.61
CA SER A 32 -55.71 31.19 -31.27
C SER A 32 -56.59 32.16 -30.46
N ASP A 33 -55.89 33.20 -29.97
CA ASP A 33 -56.30 34.60 -29.87
C ASP A 33 -57.28 35.03 -28.78
N SER A 34 -56.70 35.55 -27.67
CA SER A 34 -56.71 37.01 -27.47
C SER A 34 -55.93 37.44 -26.21
N VAL A 35 -54.92 38.27 -26.43
CA VAL A 35 -54.71 39.58 -25.78
C VAL A 35 -54.48 39.64 -24.26
N ASN A 36 -53.23 40.00 -23.91
CA ASN A 36 -52.85 40.85 -22.78
C ASN A 36 -53.61 40.63 -21.45
N GLN A 37 -53.24 39.59 -20.72
CA GLN A 37 -53.20 39.68 -19.26
C GLN A 37 -51.75 39.53 -18.82
N ARG A 38 -51.18 40.65 -18.36
CA ARG A 38 -49.95 40.69 -17.58
C ARG A 38 -50.13 39.80 -16.36
N VAL A 39 -49.76 38.53 -16.47
CA VAL A 39 -49.41 37.74 -15.31
C VAL A 39 -48.12 38.34 -14.80
N ASN A 40 -48.27 39.19 -13.79
CA ASN A 40 -47.19 39.73 -13.00
C ASN A 40 -46.62 38.56 -12.19
N VAL A 41 -45.92 37.64 -12.85
CA VAL A 41 -44.99 36.74 -12.19
C VAL A 41 -43.90 37.68 -11.69
N LYS A 42 -44.05 38.13 -10.44
CA LYS A 42 -42.90 38.52 -9.65
C LYS A 42 -42.04 37.27 -9.56
N THR A 43 -41.18 37.06 -10.56
CA THR A 43 -39.97 36.29 -10.39
C THR A 43 -39.25 36.97 -9.24
N GLN A 44 -39.41 36.42 -8.04
CA GLN A 44 -38.37 36.53 -7.03
C GLN A 44 -37.16 35.89 -7.68
N THR A 45 -36.37 36.70 -8.39
CA THR A 45 -35.01 36.37 -8.79
C THR A 45 -34.31 36.00 -7.50
N THR A 46 -34.22 34.71 -7.22
CA THR A 46 -33.43 34.22 -6.11
C THR A 46 -31.99 34.62 -6.38
N LEU A 47 -31.20 34.90 -5.33
CA LEU A 47 -29.78 35.27 -5.46
C LEU A 47 -28.98 34.29 -6.35
N LYS A 48 -29.47 33.05 -6.55
CA LYS A 48 -28.90 32.01 -7.41
C LYS A 48 -28.83 32.43 -8.90
N ASP A 49 -29.81 33.18 -9.41
CA ASP A 49 -29.94 33.49 -10.86
C ASP A 49 -29.06 34.67 -11.32
N SER A 50 -28.51 35.47 -10.39
CA SER A 50 -27.68 36.65 -10.69
C SER A 50 -26.21 36.51 -10.27
N LEU A 51 -25.74 35.30 -9.98
CA LEU A 51 -24.38 35.07 -9.50
C LEU A 51 -23.37 35.17 -10.66
N THR A 52 -22.57 36.24 -10.68
CA THR A 52 -21.42 36.41 -11.59
C THR A 52 -20.14 36.58 -10.78
N ASP A 53 -19.12 35.76 -11.05
CA ASP A 53 -17.80 35.87 -10.43
C ASP A 53 -16.72 35.74 -11.52
N ASN A 54 -15.96 36.80 -11.74
CA ASN A 54 -14.88 36.81 -12.74
C ASN A 54 -13.51 36.44 -12.12
N SER A 55 -13.45 36.16 -10.81
CA SER A 55 -12.23 35.83 -10.06
C SER A 55 -11.99 34.32 -9.91
N ILE A 56 -12.49 33.55 -10.88
CA ILE A 56 -12.53 32.09 -10.84
C ILE A 56 -11.12 31.51 -10.89
N ILE A 57 -10.78 30.71 -9.89
CA ILE A 57 -9.56 29.91 -9.84
C ILE A 57 -9.95 28.48 -10.21
N TYR A 58 -9.32 27.93 -11.25
CA TYR A 58 -9.53 26.56 -11.68
C TYR A 58 -8.79 25.58 -10.74
N PRO A 59 -9.36 24.40 -10.45
CA PRO A 59 -8.64 23.34 -9.74
C PRO A 59 -7.28 23.02 -10.38
N GLU A 60 -6.28 22.66 -9.58
CA GLU A 60 -4.90 22.46 -10.06
C GLU A 60 -4.80 21.36 -11.14
N SER A 61 -5.58 20.28 -11.01
CA SER A 61 -5.72 19.21 -12.03
C SER A 61 -6.11 19.72 -13.42
N MET A 62 -6.85 20.83 -13.50
CA MET A 62 -7.26 21.47 -14.76
C MET A 62 -6.13 22.25 -15.44
N SER A 63 -4.98 22.33 -14.78
CA SER A 63 -3.73 22.89 -15.31
C SER A 63 -2.66 21.83 -15.56
N GLU A 64 -2.96 20.55 -15.31
CA GLU A 64 -2.04 19.44 -15.55
C GLU A 64 -1.71 19.33 -17.05
N LYS A 65 -0.45 19.03 -17.35
CA LYS A 65 -0.01 18.92 -18.75
C LYS A 65 -0.58 17.62 -19.33
N LEU A 66 -1.36 17.76 -20.39
CA LEU A 66 -1.93 16.63 -21.11
C LEU A 66 -0.87 15.62 -21.58
N SER A 67 0.36 16.07 -21.88
CA SER A 67 1.48 15.19 -22.23
C SER A 67 1.76 14.13 -21.16
N ASP A 68 1.71 14.53 -19.89
CA ASP A 68 2.09 13.70 -18.76
C ASP A 68 1.00 12.62 -18.53
N LEU A 69 -0.25 12.99 -18.78
CA LEU A 69 -1.41 12.10 -18.77
C LEU A 69 -1.34 11.06 -19.89
N ILE A 70 -1.08 11.50 -21.13
CA ILE A 70 -0.96 10.59 -22.30
C ILE A 70 0.17 9.57 -22.09
N GLU A 71 1.34 10.03 -21.63
CA GLU A 71 2.50 9.15 -21.40
C GLU A 71 2.21 8.11 -20.32
N ALA A 72 1.59 8.54 -19.21
CA ALA A 72 1.28 7.66 -18.09
C ALA A 72 0.33 6.50 -18.48
N TRP A 73 -0.56 6.73 -19.46
CA TRP A 73 -1.60 5.78 -19.83
C TRP A 73 -1.43 5.14 -21.20
N GLN A 74 -0.41 5.53 -21.96
CA GLN A 74 -0.17 5.05 -23.33
C GLN A 74 -1.45 5.14 -24.17
N LEU A 75 -2.15 6.27 -24.11
CA LEU A 75 -3.37 6.44 -24.90
C LEU A 75 -3.04 6.82 -26.34
N ASP A 76 -3.83 6.30 -27.27
CA ASP A 76 -3.78 6.68 -28.66
C ASP A 76 -4.86 7.72 -28.97
N LEU A 77 -4.42 8.86 -29.48
CA LEU A 77 -5.28 9.94 -29.96
C LEU A 77 -5.36 9.98 -31.49
N SER A 78 -4.65 9.08 -32.20
CA SER A 78 -4.57 9.05 -33.66
C SER A 78 -5.65 8.18 -34.32
N ASN A 79 -6.19 7.20 -33.61
CA ASN A 79 -7.26 6.36 -34.12
C ASN A 79 -8.59 7.14 -34.23
N ASN A 80 -9.10 7.19 -35.47
CA ASN A 80 -10.37 7.79 -35.87
C ASN A 80 -11.49 6.74 -36.05
N ASP A 81 -11.29 5.51 -35.59
CA ASP A 81 -12.16 4.36 -35.89
C ASP A 81 -13.49 4.34 -35.10
N LEU A 82 -13.87 5.45 -34.45
CA LEU A 82 -15.19 5.64 -33.86
C LEU A 82 -16.14 6.34 -34.84
N GLU A 83 -17.43 6.01 -34.73
CA GLU A 83 -18.59 6.80 -35.19
C GLU A 83 -18.67 8.20 -34.54
N CYS A 84 -17.57 8.71 -33.97
CA CYS A 84 -17.51 10.00 -33.31
C CYS A 84 -16.70 10.97 -34.18
N ILE A 85 -17.41 11.85 -34.88
CA ILE A 85 -16.79 12.92 -35.64
C ILE A 85 -16.26 13.94 -34.64
N ARG A 86 -14.92 14.06 -34.50
CA ARG A 86 -14.29 15.17 -33.77
C ARG A 86 -14.70 16.48 -34.43
N GLY A 87 -15.74 17.11 -33.88
CA GLY A 87 -16.38 18.29 -34.43
C GLY A 87 -15.83 19.59 -33.85
N GLN A 88 -16.28 20.70 -34.43
CA GLN A 88 -16.01 22.04 -33.90
C GLN A 88 -16.64 22.23 -32.52
N ASN A 89 -16.12 23.21 -31.78
CA ASN A 89 -16.65 23.61 -30.48
C ASN A 89 -18.11 24.05 -30.61
N VAL A 90 -19.00 23.39 -29.87
CA VAL A 90 -20.42 23.73 -29.80
C VAL A 90 -20.71 24.44 -28.48
N ILE A 91 -21.33 25.61 -28.58
CA ILE A 91 -21.83 26.39 -27.44
C ILE A 91 -23.34 26.52 -27.59
N PHE A 92 -24.06 26.22 -26.52
CA PHE A 92 -25.51 26.29 -26.49
C PHE A 92 -26.02 27.56 -25.79
N HIS A 93 -27.29 27.88 -26.02
CA HIS A 93 -27.99 28.94 -25.29
C HIS A 93 -28.18 28.52 -23.81
N ASP A 94 -28.20 29.50 -22.90
CA ASP A 94 -28.29 29.31 -21.44
C ASP A 94 -29.43 28.38 -21.01
N THR A 95 -30.58 28.49 -21.68
CA THR A 95 -31.77 27.65 -21.42
C THR A 95 -31.51 26.16 -21.70
N VAL A 96 -30.63 25.83 -22.65
CA VAL A 96 -30.26 24.44 -22.96
C VAL A 96 -29.44 23.86 -21.83
N TYR A 97 -28.44 24.59 -21.34
CA TYR A 97 -27.63 24.16 -20.19
C TYR A 97 -28.50 23.98 -18.95
N ALA A 98 -29.36 24.95 -18.64
CA ALA A 98 -30.26 24.88 -17.51
C ALA A 98 -31.22 23.68 -17.59
N ASN A 99 -31.82 23.44 -18.76
CA ASN A 99 -32.76 22.34 -18.97
C ASN A 99 -32.06 20.97 -18.89
N ARG A 100 -30.88 20.84 -19.49
CA ARG A 100 -30.10 19.60 -19.41
C ARG A 100 -29.72 19.27 -17.97
N LEU A 101 -29.13 20.23 -17.25
CA LEU A 101 -28.78 20.07 -15.82
C LEU A 101 -30.00 19.69 -14.97
N TYR A 102 -31.14 20.36 -15.17
CA TYR A 102 -32.38 20.08 -14.42
C TYR A 102 -32.94 18.68 -14.67
N ASN A 103 -32.82 18.16 -15.90
CA ASN A 103 -33.34 16.85 -16.28
C ASN A 103 -32.35 15.69 -16.07
N MET A 104 -31.13 15.95 -15.57
CA MET A 104 -30.20 14.87 -15.25
C MET A 104 -30.80 14.01 -14.13
N PRO A 105 -30.68 12.67 -14.20
CA PRO A 105 -31.26 11.76 -13.21
C PRO A 105 -30.38 11.73 -11.95
N THR A 106 -30.33 12.84 -11.21
CA THR A 106 -29.40 13.05 -10.10
C THR A 106 -30.13 13.22 -8.77
N VAL A 107 -29.56 12.68 -7.70
CA VAL A 107 -30.00 12.91 -6.30
C VAL A 107 -29.58 14.30 -5.83
N MET A 108 -28.44 14.77 -6.33
CA MET A 108 -27.86 16.05 -5.96
C MET A 108 -28.43 17.20 -6.80
N GLU A 109 -28.59 18.38 -6.20
CA GLU A 109 -28.98 19.61 -6.93
C GLU A 109 -27.82 20.11 -7.78
N LEU A 110 -27.94 19.94 -9.10
CA LEU A 110 -26.99 20.45 -10.10
C LEU A 110 -27.51 21.76 -10.72
N SER A 111 -27.55 22.84 -9.93
CA SER A 111 -28.14 24.11 -10.37
C SER A 111 -27.34 24.82 -11.46
N TYR A 112 -28.04 25.46 -12.40
CA TYR A 112 -27.45 26.34 -13.40
C TYR A 112 -27.18 27.75 -12.85
N ASN A 113 -26.03 28.33 -13.22
CA ASN A 113 -25.76 29.77 -13.15
C ASN A 113 -24.59 30.12 -14.11
N GLN A 114 -24.25 31.41 -14.22
CA GLN A 114 -23.20 31.87 -15.12
C GLN A 114 -21.80 31.34 -14.74
N VAL A 115 -21.54 31.10 -13.45
CA VAL A 115 -20.28 30.50 -12.99
C VAL A 115 -20.19 29.05 -13.48
N VAL A 116 -21.24 28.24 -13.27
CA VAL A 116 -21.32 26.86 -13.76
C VAL A 116 -21.18 26.80 -15.29
N LYS A 117 -21.87 27.68 -16.02
CA LYS A 117 -21.72 27.79 -17.48
C LYS A 117 -20.26 28.01 -17.90
N SER A 118 -19.56 28.93 -17.23
CA SER A 118 -18.16 29.21 -17.56
C SER A 118 -17.23 27.99 -17.41
N TYR A 119 -17.52 27.12 -16.43
CA TYR A 119 -16.83 25.84 -16.26
C TYR A 119 -17.25 24.80 -17.31
N ILE A 120 -18.54 24.72 -17.66
CA ILE A 120 -19.01 23.86 -18.77
C ILE A 120 -18.30 24.24 -20.07
N GLU A 121 -18.21 25.54 -20.37
CA GLU A 121 -17.50 26.05 -21.54
C GLU A 121 -16.00 25.79 -21.45
N MET A 122 -15.39 25.87 -20.25
CA MET A 122 -13.99 25.47 -20.06
C MET A 122 -13.76 24.02 -20.50
N TYR A 123 -14.54 23.07 -20.01
CA TYR A 123 -14.41 21.65 -20.38
C TYR A 123 -14.72 21.42 -21.85
N SER A 124 -15.84 21.97 -22.32
CA SER A 124 -16.33 21.71 -23.68
C SER A 124 -15.57 22.44 -24.78
N THR A 125 -14.75 23.45 -24.47
CA THR A 125 -14.00 24.21 -25.49
C THR A 125 -12.49 24.19 -25.26
N ARG A 126 -12.02 24.65 -24.09
CA ARG A 126 -10.60 24.86 -23.80
C ARG A 126 -9.86 23.61 -23.30
N ARG A 127 -10.59 22.60 -22.84
CA ARG A 127 -10.04 21.38 -22.23
C ARG A 127 -10.59 20.09 -22.85
N ARG A 128 -11.06 20.16 -24.10
CA ARG A 128 -11.68 19.02 -24.81
C ARG A 128 -10.80 17.78 -24.86
N GLU A 129 -9.51 17.95 -25.14
CA GLU A 129 -8.56 16.84 -25.20
C GLU A 129 -8.35 16.20 -23.81
N GLN A 130 -8.37 17.00 -22.74
CA GLN A 130 -8.32 16.48 -21.38
C GLN A 130 -9.61 15.73 -21.01
N VAL A 131 -10.77 16.21 -21.48
CA VAL A 131 -12.05 15.48 -21.33
C VAL A 131 -12.03 14.17 -22.09
N SER A 132 -11.56 14.15 -23.35
CA SER A 132 -11.37 12.93 -24.16
C SER A 132 -10.57 11.86 -23.41
N TYR A 133 -9.47 12.28 -22.78
CA TYR A 133 -8.63 11.44 -21.95
C TYR A 133 -9.36 10.94 -20.69
N MET A 134 -10.01 11.85 -19.95
CA MET A 134 -10.71 11.50 -18.71
C MET A 134 -11.90 10.56 -18.98
N LEU A 135 -12.53 10.63 -20.16
CA LEU A 135 -13.55 9.66 -20.59
C LEU A 135 -12.95 8.26 -20.72
N ALA A 136 -11.80 8.13 -21.40
CA ALA A 136 -11.12 6.84 -21.56
C ALA A 136 -10.68 6.23 -20.22
N LEU A 137 -10.18 7.05 -19.29
CA LEU A 137 -9.88 6.58 -17.94
C LEU A 137 -11.12 6.28 -17.11
N GLY A 138 -12.21 7.01 -17.37
CA GLY A 138 -13.49 6.82 -16.71
C GLY A 138 -14.02 5.40 -16.90
N ASP A 139 -13.85 4.82 -18.09
CA ASP A 139 -14.26 3.44 -18.37
C ASP A 139 -13.59 2.41 -17.44
N TYR A 140 -12.36 2.70 -16.99
CA TYR A 140 -11.63 1.87 -16.04
C TYR A 140 -11.99 2.16 -14.57
N TYR A 141 -12.04 3.44 -14.19
CA TYR A 141 -12.18 3.83 -12.79
C TYR A 141 -13.63 3.97 -12.29
N PHE A 142 -14.56 4.42 -13.13
CA PHE A 142 -15.92 4.69 -12.70
C PHE A 142 -16.68 3.47 -12.18
N PRO A 143 -16.57 2.27 -12.77
CA PRO A 143 -17.23 1.08 -12.21
C PRO A 143 -16.80 0.81 -10.76
N MET A 144 -15.49 0.97 -10.47
CA MET A 144 -14.95 0.83 -9.11
C MET A 144 -15.50 1.88 -8.15
N PHE A 145 -15.59 3.14 -8.59
CA PHE A 145 -16.12 4.23 -7.77
C PHE A 145 -17.61 4.04 -7.50
N GLU A 146 -18.38 3.67 -8.52
CA GLU A 146 -19.82 3.41 -8.42
C GLU A 146 -20.10 2.26 -7.45
N GLU A 147 -19.34 1.16 -7.53
CA GLU A 147 -19.48 0.04 -6.61
C GLU A 147 -19.28 0.48 -5.15
N ALA A 148 -18.23 1.26 -4.88
CA ALA A 148 -17.95 1.74 -3.53
C ALA A 148 -19.01 2.74 -3.04
N LEU A 149 -19.46 3.66 -3.90
CA LEU A 149 -20.49 4.64 -3.57
C LEU A 149 -21.83 3.96 -3.27
N ASP A 150 -22.26 3.04 -4.13
CA ASP A 150 -23.51 2.31 -3.99
C ASP A 150 -23.52 1.45 -2.72
N ARG A 151 -22.42 0.74 -2.43
CA ARG A 151 -22.26 -0.06 -1.21
C ARG A 151 -22.48 0.76 0.07
N HIS A 152 -22.14 2.04 0.05
CA HIS A 152 -22.31 2.96 1.18
C HIS A 152 -23.59 3.81 1.12
N GLY A 153 -24.39 3.67 0.06
CA GLY A 153 -25.62 4.42 -0.18
C GLY A 153 -25.37 5.89 -0.53
N LEU A 154 -24.26 6.20 -1.19
CA LEU A 154 -23.92 7.57 -1.60
C LEU A 154 -24.35 7.84 -3.05
N PRO A 155 -24.61 9.11 -3.42
CA PRO A 155 -24.89 9.49 -4.81
C PRO A 155 -23.75 9.11 -5.76
N LEU A 156 -24.08 8.49 -6.90
CA LEU A 156 -23.10 8.01 -7.88
C LEU A 156 -22.39 9.15 -8.63
N GLU A 157 -22.99 10.33 -8.66
CA GLU A 157 -22.47 11.58 -9.21
C GLU A 157 -21.13 11.97 -8.58
N LEU A 158 -20.88 11.54 -7.33
CA LEU A 158 -19.64 11.78 -6.60
C LEU A 158 -18.43 11.08 -7.26
N LYS A 159 -18.64 10.12 -8.17
CA LYS A 159 -17.58 9.51 -8.99
C LYS A 159 -16.79 10.53 -9.83
N TYR A 160 -17.35 11.72 -10.06
CA TYR A 160 -16.69 12.80 -10.79
C TYR A 160 -15.85 13.72 -9.88
N LEU A 161 -15.75 13.47 -8.58
CA LEU A 161 -14.79 14.20 -7.72
C LEU A 161 -13.34 13.95 -8.19
N PRO A 162 -12.88 12.71 -8.44
CA PRO A 162 -11.56 12.45 -9.02
C PRO A 162 -11.27 13.14 -10.36
N VAL A 163 -12.31 13.45 -11.16
CA VAL A 163 -12.16 14.22 -12.41
C VAL A 163 -11.66 15.63 -12.09
N ILE A 164 -12.22 16.28 -11.07
CA ILE A 164 -11.81 17.63 -10.67
C ILE A 164 -10.62 17.66 -9.74
N GLU A 165 -10.36 16.58 -9.00
CA GLU A 165 -9.26 16.50 -8.05
C GLU A 165 -7.92 16.17 -8.72
N SER A 166 -7.90 15.21 -9.63
CA SER A 166 -6.64 14.72 -10.21
C SER A 166 -6.71 14.43 -11.71
N ALA A 167 -7.80 14.80 -12.39
CA ALA A 167 -8.02 14.39 -13.78
C ALA A 167 -7.87 12.86 -13.96
N LEU A 168 -8.28 12.09 -12.94
CA LEU A 168 -8.15 10.62 -12.86
C LEU A 168 -6.70 10.10 -12.87
N ASN A 169 -5.73 10.94 -12.49
CA ASN A 169 -4.34 10.53 -12.29
C ASN A 169 -4.12 9.96 -10.86
N PRO A 170 -3.77 8.68 -10.69
CA PRO A 170 -3.58 8.06 -9.38
C PRO A 170 -2.25 8.43 -8.69
N ILE A 171 -1.29 9.03 -9.42
CA ILE A 171 -0.01 9.46 -8.85
C ILE A 171 0.09 10.98 -8.66
N ALA A 172 -0.97 11.72 -8.99
CA ALA A 172 -1.02 13.18 -8.87
C ALA A 172 -0.66 13.65 -7.46
N VAL A 173 0.14 14.71 -7.37
CA VAL A 173 0.51 15.37 -6.10
C VAL A 173 0.34 16.88 -6.25
N SER A 174 -0.54 17.47 -5.44
CA SER A 174 -0.72 18.92 -5.42
C SER A 174 0.45 19.63 -4.75
N ARG A 175 0.54 20.96 -4.94
CA ARG A 175 1.53 21.79 -4.23
C ARG A 175 1.44 21.70 -2.71
N ALA A 176 0.24 21.45 -2.19
CA ALA A 176 -0.01 21.30 -0.75
C ALA A 176 0.26 19.87 -0.24
N GLY A 177 0.57 18.91 -1.14
CA GLY A 177 0.84 17.52 -0.80
C GLY A 177 -0.40 16.62 -0.71
N ALA A 178 -1.53 17.07 -1.28
CA ALA A 178 -2.66 16.19 -1.56
C ALA A 178 -2.23 15.14 -2.61
N THR A 179 -2.70 13.90 -2.52
CA THR A 179 -2.16 12.80 -3.35
C THR A 179 -3.23 11.84 -3.84
N GLY A 180 -3.07 11.38 -5.07
CA GLY A 180 -3.86 10.32 -5.69
C GLY A 180 -5.17 10.79 -6.32
N LEU A 181 -6.00 9.82 -6.73
CA LEU A 181 -7.28 10.05 -7.42
C LEU A 181 -8.19 11.02 -6.65
N TRP A 182 -8.29 10.79 -5.34
CA TRP A 182 -9.15 11.54 -4.44
C TRP A 182 -8.44 12.71 -3.75
N GLN A 183 -7.19 13.00 -4.12
CA GLN A 183 -6.36 14.08 -3.55
C GLN A 183 -6.40 14.15 -2.02
N PHE A 184 -6.09 13.04 -1.35
CA PHE A 184 -6.05 13.03 0.10
C PHE A 184 -4.85 13.80 0.65
N MET A 185 -5.12 14.74 1.56
CA MET A 185 -4.10 15.29 2.45
C MET A 185 -3.55 14.19 3.36
N LEU A 186 -2.24 14.18 3.61
CA LEU A 186 -1.55 13.11 4.34
C LEU A 186 -2.22 12.77 5.69
N ARG A 187 -2.55 13.78 6.49
CA ARG A 187 -3.18 13.58 7.81
C ARG A 187 -4.58 12.97 7.69
N THR A 188 -5.37 13.46 6.74
CA THR A 188 -6.74 12.98 6.49
C THR A 188 -6.71 11.55 5.95
N GLY A 189 -5.83 11.25 4.99
CA GLY A 189 -5.68 9.88 4.47
C GLY A 189 -5.34 8.89 5.59
N LYS A 190 -4.40 9.24 6.47
CA LYS A 190 -4.05 8.42 7.64
C LYS A 190 -5.21 8.23 8.62
N SER A 191 -6.03 9.26 8.87
CA SER A 191 -7.18 9.11 9.77
C SER A 191 -8.25 8.17 9.20
N TYR A 192 -8.32 8.03 7.87
CA TYR A 192 -9.20 7.08 7.19
C TYR A 192 -8.54 5.72 6.90
N GLY A 193 -7.36 5.45 7.50
CA GLY A 193 -6.71 4.15 7.46
C GLY A 193 -5.76 3.92 6.28
N LEU A 194 -5.44 4.96 5.51
CA LEU A 194 -4.45 4.85 4.42
C LEU A 194 -3.03 4.88 4.98
N GLU A 195 -2.22 3.89 4.61
CA GLU A 195 -0.81 3.85 4.95
C GLU A 195 0.02 4.74 4.04
N VAL A 196 0.94 5.50 4.66
CA VAL A 196 1.94 6.28 3.95
C VAL A 196 3.30 6.15 4.63
N ASN A 197 4.26 5.60 3.91
CA ASN A 197 5.65 5.40 4.32
C ASN A 197 6.62 5.69 3.14
N SER A 198 7.89 5.30 3.29
CA SER A 198 8.92 5.55 2.25
C SER A 198 8.73 4.73 0.97
N LEU A 199 8.15 3.53 1.07
CA LEU A 199 7.97 2.58 -0.02
C LEU A 199 6.53 2.58 -0.58
N VAL A 200 5.54 2.87 0.27
CA VAL A 200 4.11 2.76 -0.03
C VAL A 200 3.37 4.05 0.30
N ASP A 201 2.46 4.46 -0.58
CA ASP A 201 1.48 5.52 -0.35
C ASP A 201 0.11 5.07 -0.86
N GLU A 202 -0.71 4.55 0.04
CA GLU A 202 -2.04 4.00 -0.28
C GLU A 202 -3.05 5.08 -0.68
N ARG A 203 -2.70 6.38 -0.60
CA ARG A 203 -3.51 7.43 -1.23
C ARG A 203 -3.51 7.33 -2.75
N ARG A 204 -2.49 6.68 -3.32
CA ARG A 204 -2.38 6.41 -4.76
C ARG A 204 -3.08 5.12 -5.18
N ASP A 205 -3.41 4.23 -4.23
CA ASP A 205 -4.13 2.98 -4.48
C ASP A 205 -5.58 3.29 -4.86
N PRO A 206 -6.06 2.93 -6.07
CA PRO A 206 -7.40 3.29 -6.50
C PRO A 206 -8.51 2.73 -5.60
N TYR A 207 -8.40 1.46 -5.17
CA TYR A 207 -9.42 0.82 -4.34
C TYR A 207 -9.42 1.40 -2.93
N LYS A 208 -8.26 1.43 -2.26
CA LYS A 208 -8.18 1.90 -0.87
C LYS A 208 -8.50 3.38 -0.73
N SER A 209 -8.00 4.22 -1.65
CA SER A 209 -8.30 5.66 -1.63
C SER A 209 -9.78 5.92 -1.88
N THR A 210 -10.44 5.16 -2.76
CA THR A 210 -11.88 5.25 -2.98
C THR A 210 -12.67 4.88 -1.73
N GLU A 211 -12.35 3.75 -1.09
CA GLU A 211 -12.99 3.34 0.16
C GLU A 211 -12.83 4.38 1.29
N ALA A 212 -11.66 5.01 1.38
CA ALA A 212 -11.42 6.10 2.32
C ALA A 212 -12.24 7.36 1.97
N ALA A 213 -12.32 7.72 0.69
CA ALA A 213 -13.08 8.88 0.22
C ALA A 213 -14.57 8.74 0.49
N VAL A 214 -15.15 7.59 0.18
CA VAL A 214 -16.57 7.30 0.44
C VAL A 214 -16.89 7.42 1.94
N LYS A 215 -16.02 6.89 2.82
CA LYS A 215 -16.18 7.07 4.28
C LYS A 215 -16.11 8.54 4.70
N TYR A 216 -15.14 9.28 4.16
CA TYR A 216 -15.00 10.70 4.48
C TYR A 216 -16.21 11.53 4.01
N LEU A 217 -16.70 11.29 2.79
CA LEU A 217 -17.89 11.94 2.25
C LEU A 217 -19.14 11.64 3.08
N LYS A 218 -19.29 10.39 3.54
CA LYS A 218 -20.38 9.97 4.42
C LYS A 218 -20.34 10.68 5.78
N ASP A 219 -19.16 10.84 6.36
CA ASP A 219 -18.98 11.57 7.62
C ASP A 219 -19.31 13.06 7.46
N LEU A 220 -18.87 13.68 6.36
CA LEU A 220 -19.22 15.06 6.03
C LEU A 220 -20.74 15.22 5.82
N TYR A 221 -21.38 14.28 5.14
CA TYR A 221 -22.83 14.32 4.92
C TYR A 221 -23.61 14.23 6.23
N THR A 222 -23.12 13.45 7.19
CA THR A 222 -23.70 13.37 8.54
C THR A 222 -23.69 14.74 9.26
N ILE A 223 -22.71 15.60 8.95
CA ILE A 223 -22.58 16.94 9.54
C ILE A 223 -23.49 17.96 8.84
N TYR A 224 -23.48 17.96 7.50
CA TYR A 224 -24.10 19.03 6.71
C TYR A 224 -25.51 18.71 6.20
N GLY A 225 -25.80 17.45 5.88
CA GLY A 225 -27.07 17.02 5.29
C GLY A 225 -27.33 17.53 3.86
N ASP A 226 -26.39 18.27 3.28
CA ASP A 226 -26.47 18.83 1.94
C ASP A 226 -25.18 18.51 1.17
N TRP A 227 -25.33 17.97 -0.03
CA TRP A 227 -24.18 17.50 -0.81
C TRP A 227 -23.33 18.63 -1.37
N ASN A 228 -23.90 19.80 -1.68
CA ASN A 228 -23.12 20.94 -2.15
C ASN A 228 -22.21 21.49 -1.04
N LEU A 229 -22.69 21.52 0.20
CA LEU A 229 -21.87 21.82 1.37
C LEU A 229 -20.82 20.74 1.66
N VAL A 230 -21.15 19.46 1.48
CA VAL A 230 -20.18 18.36 1.61
C VAL A 230 -19.02 18.53 0.64
N ILE A 231 -19.31 18.79 -0.64
CA ILE A 231 -18.29 19.03 -1.67
C ILE A 231 -17.43 20.25 -1.32
N ALA A 232 -18.04 21.35 -0.86
CA ALA A 232 -17.29 22.51 -0.39
C ALA A 232 -16.38 22.17 0.80
N ALA A 233 -16.87 21.38 1.76
CA ALA A 233 -16.13 20.95 2.94
C ALA A 233 -15.03 19.93 2.61
N TYR A 234 -15.21 19.12 1.58
CA TYR A 234 -14.20 18.19 1.08
C TYR A 234 -12.96 18.96 0.62
N ASN A 235 -13.15 20.03 -0.18
CA ASN A 235 -12.08 20.85 -0.72
C ASN A 235 -11.36 21.72 0.33
N CYS A 236 -12.10 22.53 1.11
CA CYS A 236 -11.48 23.48 2.04
C CYS A 236 -11.47 23.06 3.51
N GLY A 237 -11.97 21.86 3.81
CA GLY A 237 -12.15 21.35 5.15
C GLY A 237 -13.40 21.90 5.85
N PRO A 238 -14.00 21.11 6.76
CA PRO A 238 -15.26 21.46 7.43
C PRO A 238 -15.15 22.71 8.31
N GLY A 239 -13.96 23.02 8.85
CA GLY A 239 -13.75 24.22 9.66
C GLY A 239 -13.99 25.53 8.89
N ASN A 240 -13.63 25.59 7.61
CA ASN A 240 -13.83 26.78 6.79
C ASN A 240 -15.29 26.95 6.38
N VAL A 241 -15.98 25.86 6.06
CA VAL A 241 -17.42 25.87 5.79
C VAL A 241 -18.20 26.31 7.04
N ASN A 242 -17.87 25.79 8.21
CA ASN A 242 -18.50 26.19 9.47
C ASN A 242 -18.31 27.70 9.77
N LYS A 243 -17.12 28.25 9.48
CA LYS A 243 -16.89 29.70 9.58
C LYS A 243 -17.77 30.49 8.60
N ALA A 244 -17.93 30.02 7.36
CA ALA A 244 -18.78 30.67 6.37
C ALA A 244 -20.27 30.63 6.77
N ILE A 245 -20.75 29.49 7.28
CA ILE A 245 -22.09 29.32 7.84
C ILE A 245 -22.30 30.29 9.01
N ALA A 246 -21.38 30.36 9.97
CA ALA A 246 -21.48 31.28 11.10
C ALA A 246 -21.56 32.75 10.64
N ARG A 247 -20.71 33.16 9.69
CA ARG A 247 -20.69 34.52 9.10
C ARG A 247 -21.92 34.85 8.25
N SER A 248 -22.71 33.85 7.87
CA SER A 248 -23.95 34.03 7.10
C SER A 248 -25.20 34.20 7.97
N GLY A 249 -25.06 34.07 9.30
CA GLY A 249 -26.20 34.01 10.21
C GLY A 249 -26.84 32.61 10.26
N GLY A 250 -26.07 31.56 9.98
CA GLY A 250 -26.53 30.17 10.09
C GLY A 250 -27.18 29.59 8.83
N LYS A 251 -27.01 30.20 7.66
CA LYS A 251 -27.49 29.65 6.39
C LYS A 251 -26.74 28.37 6.04
N ARG A 252 -27.46 27.36 5.55
CA ARG A 252 -26.94 26.02 5.23
C ARG A 252 -27.16 25.63 3.76
N ASP A 253 -27.30 26.63 2.89
CA ASP A 253 -27.27 26.46 1.44
C ASP A 253 -25.92 26.98 0.91
N TYR A 254 -25.27 26.22 0.03
CA TYR A 254 -23.98 26.57 -0.55
C TYR A 254 -24.00 27.93 -1.24
N TRP A 255 -25.05 28.22 -2.00
CA TRP A 255 -25.16 29.46 -2.77
C TRP A 255 -25.40 30.68 -1.87
N GLU A 256 -26.12 30.52 -0.76
CA GLU A 256 -26.28 31.57 0.26
C GLU A 256 -24.96 31.93 0.98
N ILE A 257 -24.06 30.95 1.13
CA ILE A 257 -22.74 31.17 1.77
C ILE A 257 -21.61 31.41 0.77
N TYR A 258 -21.87 31.37 -0.53
CA TYR A 258 -20.88 31.41 -1.62
C TYR A 258 -19.79 32.48 -1.42
N TYR A 259 -20.17 33.75 -1.25
CA TYR A 259 -19.20 34.85 -1.09
C TYR A 259 -18.44 34.86 0.24
N ARG A 260 -18.78 33.98 1.19
CA ARG A 260 -18.11 33.83 2.49
C ARG A 260 -17.10 32.67 2.50
N LEU A 261 -17.08 31.86 1.44
CA LEU A 261 -16.12 30.77 1.25
C LEU A 261 -14.79 31.28 0.66
N PRO A 262 -13.69 30.54 0.86
CA PRO A 262 -12.42 30.83 0.20
C PRO A 262 -12.56 30.90 -1.33
N LYS A 263 -11.72 31.72 -1.98
CA LYS A 263 -11.81 31.96 -3.44
C LYS A 263 -11.76 30.68 -4.27
N GLU A 264 -10.88 29.77 -3.90
CA GLU A 264 -10.71 28.47 -4.54
C GLU A 264 -11.98 27.61 -4.43
N THR A 265 -12.55 27.51 -3.23
CA THR A 265 -13.74 26.70 -2.94
C THR A 265 -14.99 27.22 -3.64
N ARG A 266 -15.11 28.54 -3.83
CA ARG A 266 -16.21 29.14 -4.60
C ARG A 266 -16.29 28.58 -6.03
N GLY A 267 -15.14 28.30 -6.64
CA GLY A 267 -15.06 27.69 -7.96
C GLY A 267 -15.25 26.18 -7.96
N TYR A 268 -15.02 25.53 -6.83
CA TYR A 268 -14.93 24.07 -6.74
C TYR A 268 -16.29 23.36 -6.94
N VAL A 269 -17.37 23.79 -6.28
CA VAL A 269 -18.71 23.20 -6.49
C VAL A 269 -19.23 23.44 -7.91
N PRO A 270 -19.14 24.66 -8.49
CA PRO A 270 -19.45 24.86 -9.91
C PRO A 270 -18.63 23.99 -10.87
N ALA A 271 -17.34 23.78 -10.60
CA ALA A 271 -16.49 22.90 -11.39
C ALA A 271 -16.97 21.45 -11.35
N PHE A 272 -17.42 20.97 -10.18
CA PHE A 272 -18.00 19.64 -10.02
C PHE A 272 -19.31 19.48 -10.80
N ILE A 273 -20.21 20.46 -10.72
CA ILE A 273 -21.48 20.46 -11.47
C ILE A 273 -21.19 20.43 -12.99
N ALA A 274 -20.24 21.24 -13.44
CA ALA A 274 -19.82 21.26 -14.83
C ALA A 274 -19.16 19.94 -15.29
N ALA A 275 -18.39 19.29 -14.41
CA ALA A 275 -17.81 17.97 -14.68
C ALA A 275 -18.91 16.91 -14.84
N ASN A 276 -19.93 16.91 -13.97
CA ASN A 276 -21.10 16.05 -14.12
C ASN A 276 -21.80 16.26 -15.47
N TYR A 277 -22.05 17.52 -15.83
CA TYR A 277 -22.68 17.85 -17.10
C TYR A 277 -21.86 17.33 -18.30
N ILE A 278 -20.56 17.68 -18.36
CA ILE A 278 -19.77 17.35 -19.55
C ILE A 278 -19.55 15.84 -19.70
N MET A 279 -19.40 15.11 -18.58
CA MET A 279 -19.22 13.65 -18.63
C MET A 279 -20.47 12.89 -19.08
N ASN A 280 -21.65 13.51 -18.99
CA ASN A 280 -22.91 12.92 -19.49
C ASN A 280 -23.33 13.46 -20.86
N HIS A 281 -22.88 14.67 -21.23
CA HIS A 281 -23.25 15.36 -22.47
C HIS A 281 -22.05 15.61 -23.41
N PHE A 282 -20.97 14.83 -23.29
CA PHE A 282 -19.76 15.04 -24.11
C PHE A 282 -20.04 14.87 -25.62
N THR A 283 -20.95 13.97 -25.98
CA THR A 283 -21.40 13.72 -27.36
C THR A 283 -22.11 14.93 -27.96
N ASP A 284 -22.97 15.61 -27.19
CA ASP A 284 -23.64 16.86 -27.58
C ASP A 284 -22.64 17.98 -27.91
N HIS A 285 -21.44 17.91 -27.32
CA HIS A 285 -20.35 18.84 -27.57
C HIS A 285 -19.35 18.33 -28.61
N ASN A 286 -19.61 17.25 -29.34
CA ASN A 286 -18.70 16.63 -30.32
C ASN A 286 -17.34 16.20 -29.74
N ILE A 287 -17.27 15.84 -28.46
CA ILE A 287 -16.05 15.31 -27.84
C ILE A 287 -16.07 13.80 -28.01
N CYS A 288 -14.91 13.22 -28.33
CA CYS A 288 -14.76 11.77 -28.49
C CYS A 288 -13.83 11.23 -27.41
N PRO A 289 -14.13 10.09 -26.77
CA PRO A 289 -13.19 9.43 -25.86
C PRO A 289 -11.88 9.07 -26.58
N ALA A 290 -10.76 9.12 -25.85
CA ALA A 290 -9.50 8.59 -26.33
C ALA A 290 -9.52 7.05 -26.34
N HIS A 291 -8.60 6.42 -27.07
CA HIS A 291 -8.49 4.96 -27.11
C HIS A 291 -7.28 4.46 -26.32
N THR A 292 -7.45 3.35 -25.61
CA THR A 292 -6.34 2.55 -25.09
C THR A 292 -5.89 1.55 -26.15
N TYR A 293 -4.58 1.27 -26.26
CA TYR A 293 -4.05 0.28 -27.22
C TYR A 293 -4.52 -1.15 -26.93
N ASP A 294 -5.08 -1.43 -25.75
CA ASP A 294 -5.37 -2.80 -25.31
C ASP A 294 -6.67 -2.86 -24.51
N ASN A 295 -7.78 -2.95 -25.25
CA ASN A 295 -9.15 -2.82 -24.72
C ASN A 295 -9.65 -4.09 -24.00
N SER A 296 -8.77 -5.03 -23.64
CA SER A 296 -9.17 -6.34 -23.09
C SER A 296 -8.28 -6.85 -21.94
N LEU A 297 -7.59 -5.96 -21.22
CA LEU A 297 -6.83 -6.35 -20.02
C LEU A 297 -7.78 -6.65 -18.87
N THR A 298 -8.19 -7.92 -18.75
CA THR A 298 -8.75 -8.43 -17.49
C THR A 298 -7.67 -8.36 -16.43
N LEU A 299 -7.96 -7.68 -15.32
CA LEU A 299 -7.02 -7.55 -14.21
C LEU A 299 -7.47 -8.41 -13.04
N ASP A 300 -6.50 -8.86 -12.25
CA ASP A 300 -6.76 -9.54 -10.99
C ASP A 300 -5.70 -9.15 -9.95
N THR A 301 -5.97 -9.43 -8.68
CA THR A 301 -5.16 -8.99 -7.54
C THR A 301 -4.65 -10.18 -6.74
N ILE A 302 -3.34 -10.19 -6.48
CA ILE A 302 -2.70 -11.15 -5.58
C ILE A 302 -2.07 -10.46 -4.38
N HIS A 303 -2.09 -11.12 -3.21
CA HIS A 303 -1.41 -10.62 -2.02
C HIS A 303 0.02 -11.14 -1.94
N VAL A 304 0.99 -10.22 -2.00
CA VAL A 304 2.42 -10.51 -1.91
C VAL A 304 2.88 -10.39 -0.46
N SER A 305 3.35 -11.50 0.11
CA SER A 305 3.82 -11.60 1.51
C SER A 305 5.36 -11.64 1.64
N GLU A 306 6.07 -11.40 0.55
CA GLU A 306 7.53 -11.42 0.50
C GLU A 306 8.08 -10.07 0.03
N GLN A 307 9.32 -9.78 0.38
CA GLN A 307 9.99 -8.61 -0.16
C GLN A 307 10.40 -8.88 -1.61
N ILE A 308 9.84 -8.10 -2.55
CA ILE A 308 10.01 -8.29 -4.00
C ILE A 308 10.30 -6.94 -4.67
N HIS A 309 11.21 -6.94 -5.64
CA HIS A 309 11.49 -5.81 -6.52
C HIS A 309 10.72 -5.98 -7.83
N LEU A 310 10.14 -4.92 -8.39
CA LEU A 310 9.26 -5.01 -9.57
C LEU A 310 9.97 -5.59 -10.80
N GLU A 311 11.27 -5.35 -10.96
CA GLU A 311 12.14 -5.91 -12.01
C GLU A 311 12.26 -7.43 -11.91
N GLN A 312 12.08 -8.01 -10.72
CA GLN A 312 12.03 -9.46 -10.56
C GLN A 312 10.78 -10.04 -11.22
N ILE A 313 9.65 -9.35 -11.07
CA ILE A 313 8.38 -9.72 -11.69
C ILE A 313 8.48 -9.52 -13.20
N SER A 314 8.97 -8.35 -13.62
CA SER A 314 9.18 -7.99 -15.02
C SER A 314 10.07 -9.00 -15.75
N GLY A 315 11.22 -9.36 -15.17
CA GLY A 315 12.18 -10.27 -15.80
C GLY A 315 11.70 -11.71 -15.96
N VAL A 316 10.85 -12.20 -15.06
CA VAL A 316 10.36 -13.60 -15.09
C VAL A 316 9.05 -13.74 -15.87
N LEU A 317 8.16 -12.76 -15.78
CA LEU A 317 6.84 -12.78 -16.44
C LEU A 317 6.83 -12.08 -17.80
N ASN A 318 7.92 -11.40 -18.15
CA ASN A 318 8.07 -10.59 -19.36
C ASN A 318 6.97 -9.53 -19.49
N ILE A 319 6.69 -8.84 -18.38
CA ILE A 319 5.78 -7.70 -18.33
C ILE A 319 6.64 -6.43 -18.27
N PRO A 320 6.39 -5.41 -19.10
CA PRO A 320 7.09 -4.14 -19.02
C PRO A 320 7.02 -3.54 -17.61
N LEU A 321 8.16 -3.09 -17.09
CA LEU A 321 8.22 -2.48 -15.75
C LEU A 321 7.27 -1.29 -15.60
N SER A 322 7.12 -0.49 -16.66
CA SER A 322 6.20 0.65 -16.70
C SER A 322 4.74 0.22 -16.51
N GLU A 323 4.34 -0.91 -17.09
CA GLU A 323 3.00 -1.46 -16.95
C GLU A 323 2.73 -1.94 -15.52
N ILE A 324 3.68 -2.64 -14.89
CA ILE A 324 3.55 -3.05 -13.48
C ILE A 324 3.38 -1.83 -12.57
N LYS A 325 4.20 -0.78 -12.79
CA LYS A 325 4.10 0.48 -12.02
C LYS A 325 2.76 1.19 -12.26
N ARG A 326 2.27 1.21 -13.49
CA ARG A 326 0.97 1.82 -13.85
C ARG A 326 -0.19 1.12 -13.13
N LEU A 327 -0.19 -0.21 -13.11
CA LEU A 327 -1.22 -0.99 -12.42
C LEU A 327 -1.10 -0.92 -10.89
N ASN A 328 0.07 -0.55 -10.38
CA ASN A 328 0.37 -0.52 -8.95
C ASN A 328 0.92 0.84 -8.47
N PRO A 329 0.14 1.92 -8.61
CA PRO A 329 0.58 3.28 -8.29
C PRO A 329 0.86 3.52 -6.79
N GLN A 330 0.42 2.62 -5.91
CA GLN A 330 0.66 2.66 -4.46
C GLN A 330 2.14 2.52 -4.08
N PHE A 331 2.96 1.88 -4.92
CA PHE A 331 4.38 1.71 -4.64
C PHE A 331 5.16 2.94 -5.12
N LYS A 332 5.75 3.68 -4.19
CA LYS A 332 6.59 4.86 -4.47
C LYS A 332 7.97 4.52 -5.00
N SER A 333 8.38 3.27 -4.81
CA SER A 333 9.66 2.73 -5.25
C SER A 333 9.42 1.36 -5.88
N ASP A 334 10.43 0.82 -6.53
CA ASP A 334 10.33 -0.44 -7.26
C ASP A 334 10.38 -1.66 -6.31
N ARG A 335 9.99 -1.47 -5.05
CA ARG A 335 10.06 -2.46 -3.97
C ARG A 335 8.73 -2.58 -3.25
N ILE A 336 8.27 -3.82 -3.11
CA ILE A 336 7.10 -4.23 -2.35
C ILE A 336 7.57 -4.76 -0.98
N PRO A 337 7.21 -4.13 0.15
CA PRO A 337 7.61 -4.58 1.48
C PRO A 337 6.70 -5.69 2.02
N GLY A 338 6.45 -6.74 1.23
CA GLY A 338 5.53 -7.83 1.56
C GLY A 338 5.88 -8.62 2.82
N ASN A 339 7.16 -8.62 3.21
CA ASN A 339 7.66 -9.32 4.40
C ASN A 339 7.19 -8.72 5.73
N VAL A 340 6.72 -7.46 5.74
CA VAL A 340 6.16 -6.81 6.93
C VAL A 340 4.68 -7.13 7.06
N LYS A 341 3.95 -7.01 5.96
CA LYS A 341 2.56 -7.40 5.82
C LYS A 341 2.25 -7.69 4.34
N PRO A 342 1.21 -8.48 4.04
CA PRO A 342 0.80 -8.69 2.66
C PRO A 342 0.36 -7.39 1.99
N TYR A 343 0.81 -7.16 0.76
CA TYR A 343 0.36 -6.05 -0.09
C TYR A 343 -0.32 -6.58 -1.36
N ALA A 344 -1.37 -5.90 -1.79
CA ALA A 344 -2.01 -6.16 -3.07
C ALA A 344 -1.06 -5.81 -4.23
N LEU A 345 -0.97 -6.72 -5.18
CA LEU A 345 -0.31 -6.56 -6.46
C LEU A 345 -1.34 -6.87 -7.56
N VAL A 346 -1.63 -5.87 -8.38
CA VAL A 346 -2.54 -5.98 -9.53
C VAL A 346 -1.72 -6.33 -10.76
N LEU A 347 -2.14 -7.39 -11.46
CA LEU A 347 -1.53 -7.85 -12.71
C LEU A 347 -2.63 -8.22 -13.71
N PRO A 348 -2.30 -8.29 -15.01
CA PRO A 348 -3.17 -8.94 -16.00
C PRO A 348 -3.47 -10.40 -15.56
N SER A 349 -4.72 -10.81 -15.68
CA SER A 349 -5.20 -12.11 -15.17
C SER A 349 -4.43 -13.29 -15.77
N ASP A 350 -4.03 -13.21 -17.04
CA ASP A 350 -3.20 -14.22 -17.73
C ASP A 350 -1.80 -14.36 -17.10
N LYS A 351 -1.23 -13.26 -16.61
CA LYS A 351 0.07 -13.22 -15.94
C LYS A 351 0.00 -13.62 -14.48
N MET A 352 -1.16 -13.47 -13.84
CA MET A 352 -1.33 -13.80 -12.43
C MET A 352 -1.11 -15.29 -12.17
N PHE A 353 -1.64 -16.18 -13.01
CA PHE A 353 -1.37 -17.62 -12.89
C PHE A 353 0.13 -17.92 -13.00
N ALA A 354 0.81 -17.29 -13.95
CA ALA A 354 2.26 -17.42 -14.11
C ALA A 354 3.04 -16.87 -12.90
N TYR A 355 2.55 -15.82 -12.25
CA TYR A 355 3.12 -15.33 -11.00
C TYR A 355 3.05 -16.39 -9.89
N ILE A 356 1.88 -17.01 -9.71
CA ILE A 356 1.67 -18.04 -8.69
C ILE A 356 2.59 -19.24 -8.93
N ASP A 357 2.64 -19.74 -10.17
CA ASP A 357 3.45 -20.90 -10.55
C ASP A 357 4.96 -20.64 -10.44
N ARG A 358 5.39 -19.40 -10.72
CA ARG A 358 6.82 -19.01 -10.77
C ARG A 358 7.25 -18.16 -9.58
N ASN A 359 6.50 -18.13 -8.50
CA ASN A 359 6.76 -17.28 -7.34
C ASN A 359 8.21 -17.46 -6.81
N ASP A 360 8.68 -18.70 -6.69
CA ASP A 360 10.06 -18.98 -6.26
C ASP A 360 11.11 -18.44 -7.24
N SER A 361 10.85 -18.52 -8.54
CA SER A 361 11.75 -17.95 -9.57
C SER A 361 11.78 -16.43 -9.50
N ILE A 362 10.63 -15.79 -9.32
CA ILE A 362 10.49 -14.34 -9.17
C ILE A 362 11.28 -13.87 -7.95
N ILE A 363 11.02 -14.43 -6.77
CA ILE A 363 11.66 -14.02 -5.51
C ILE A 363 13.19 -14.09 -5.60
N ASN A 364 13.73 -15.07 -6.34
CA ASN A 364 15.17 -15.31 -6.45
C ASN A 364 15.83 -14.63 -7.66
N TYR A 365 15.07 -14.12 -8.63
CA TYR A 365 15.61 -13.47 -9.84
C TYR A 365 16.48 -12.26 -9.45
N ASN A 366 17.79 -12.34 -9.70
CA ASN A 366 18.76 -11.29 -9.37
C ASN A 366 18.59 -10.68 -7.96
N ARG A 367 18.18 -11.49 -6.98
CA ARG A 367 17.79 -10.99 -5.64
C ARG A 367 18.89 -10.17 -4.96
N ASN A 368 20.15 -10.59 -5.08
CA ASN A 368 21.30 -9.95 -4.45
C ASN A 368 21.64 -8.58 -5.04
N SER A 369 21.29 -8.30 -6.31
CA SER A 369 21.49 -6.97 -6.88
C SER A 369 20.42 -5.98 -6.41
N TYR A 370 19.20 -6.47 -6.18
CA TYR A 370 18.09 -5.63 -5.75
C TYR A 370 18.03 -5.42 -4.24
N PHE A 371 18.45 -6.40 -3.43
CA PHE A 371 18.42 -6.31 -1.97
C PHE A 371 19.83 -6.38 -1.40
N THR A 372 20.45 -5.21 -1.27
CA THR A 372 21.78 -5.04 -0.67
C THR A 372 21.75 -4.88 0.86
N HIS A 373 20.59 -5.09 1.50
CA HIS A 373 20.46 -4.97 2.95
C HIS A 373 21.38 -5.96 3.64
N ARG A 374 22.38 -5.42 4.34
CA ARG A 374 23.35 -6.20 5.10
C ARG A 374 22.68 -6.66 6.39
N THR A 375 22.61 -7.97 6.59
CA THR A 375 22.04 -8.57 7.81
C THR A 375 22.90 -8.33 9.04
N TYR A 376 24.22 -8.21 8.87
CA TYR A 376 25.18 -7.93 9.93
C TYR A 376 26.20 -6.90 9.47
N THR A 377 26.30 -5.78 10.18
CA THR A 377 27.32 -4.74 9.95
C THR A 377 28.37 -4.68 11.04
N ASP A 378 28.28 -5.50 12.08
CA ASP A 378 29.20 -5.49 13.24
C ASP A 378 30.67 -5.70 12.81
N GLY A 379 30.90 -6.48 11.75
CA GLY A 379 32.24 -6.66 11.18
C GLY A 379 32.80 -5.44 10.44
N TYR A 380 31.98 -4.43 10.11
CA TYR A 380 32.45 -3.18 9.46
C TYR A 380 33.10 -2.20 10.44
N MET A 381 32.82 -2.32 11.74
CA MET A 381 33.40 -1.44 12.76
C MET A 381 34.77 -1.91 13.27
N ASP A 382 35.17 -3.16 12.98
CA ASP A 382 36.42 -3.78 13.46
C ASP A 382 37.53 -3.82 12.39
N GLY A 383 37.46 -2.94 11.37
CA GLY A 383 38.52 -2.78 10.35
C GLY A 383 38.81 -4.01 9.48
N THR A 384 38.01 -5.07 9.58
CA THR A 384 38.24 -6.37 8.92
C THR A 384 37.26 -6.59 7.78
N HIS A 385 37.35 -5.76 6.74
CA HIS A 385 36.73 -6.07 5.44
C HIS A 385 37.82 -6.30 4.40
N SER A 386 38.24 -7.56 4.26
CA SER A 386 38.66 -8.06 2.95
C SER A 386 37.42 -8.58 2.25
N LEU A 387 37.06 -7.89 1.16
CA LEU A 387 36.20 -8.41 0.10
C LEU A 387 36.95 -9.55 -0.58
N SER A 388 36.89 -10.77 -0.03
CA SER A 388 37.38 -11.95 -0.73
C SER A 388 36.61 -13.20 -0.32
N ASP A 389 36.27 -13.99 -1.34
CA ASP A 389 35.71 -15.35 -1.32
C ASP A 389 36.64 -16.37 -0.62
N GLY A 390 37.08 -16.09 0.60
CA GLY A 390 38.07 -16.90 1.28
C GLY A 390 37.80 -16.97 2.77
N ASN A 391 37.30 -18.13 3.21
CA ASN A 391 37.22 -18.57 4.60
C ASN A 391 36.04 -18.03 5.43
N SER A 392 34.85 -18.58 5.15
CA SER A 392 33.71 -18.52 6.07
C SER A 392 33.62 -19.80 6.91
N ILE A 393 33.51 -19.64 8.23
CA ILE A 393 33.19 -20.70 9.18
C ILE A 393 31.71 -21.04 9.04
N ASN A 394 31.42 -22.29 8.73
CA ASN A 394 30.05 -22.80 8.69
C ASN A 394 29.48 -22.88 10.11
N VAL A 395 28.30 -22.30 10.32
CA VAL A 395 27.48 -22.46 11.53
C VAL A 395 26.56 -23.66 11.31
N TYR A 396 26.63 -24.65 12.20
CA TYR A 396 25.86 -25.89 12.08
C TYR A 396 24.68 -25.92 13.05
N TYR A 397 23.56 -26.50 12.61
CA TYR A 397 22.38 -26.81 13.41
C TYR A 397 22.02 -28.29 13.23
N SER A 398 21.80 -29.00 14.34
CA SER A 398 21.30 -30.38 14.28
C SER A 398 19.78 -30.38 14.32
N VAL A 399 19.16 -30.96 13.28
CA VAL A 399 17.70 -31.10 13.14
C VAL A 399 17.11 -31.85 14.34
N ARG A 400 16.11 -31.26 14.99
CA ARG A 400 15.39 -31.84 16.13
C ARG A 400 14.04 -32.39 15.69
N ARG A 401 13.45 -33.25 16.53
CA ARG A 401 12.11 -33.80 16.31
C ARG A 401 11.10 -32.65 16.24
N GLY A 402 10.38 -32.53 15.11
CA GLY A 402 9.39 -31.49 14.87
C GLY A 402 9.90 -30.30 14.03
N ASP A 403 11.18 -30.25 13.71
CA ASP A 403 11.71 -29.22 12.80
C ASP A 403 11.34 -29.49 11.35
N ASN A 404 11.19 -28.42 10.57
CA ASN A 404 11.11 -28.48 9.11
C ASN A 404 12.04 -27.42 8.51
N LEU A 405 12.30 -27.55 7.21
CA LEU A 405 13.27 -26.71 6.51
C LEU A 405 12.90 -25.21 6.60
N SER A 406 11.60 -24.89 6.59
CA SER A 406 11.07 -23.55 6.71
C SER A 406 11.29 -22.95 8.11
N THR A 407 11.07 -23.71 9.17
CA THR A 407 11.28 -23.23 10.56
C THR A 407 12.76 -23.06 10.86
N ILE A 408 13.62 -23.97 10.38
CA ILE A 408 15.07 -23.87 10.53
C ILE A 408 15.62 -22.66 9.75
N ALA A 409 15.20 -22.49 8.49
CA ALA A 409 15.64 -21.36 7.65
C ALA A 409 15.25 -20.02 8.31
N ARG A 410 13.98 -19.87 8.70
CA ARG A 410 13.48 -18.66 9.37
C ARG A 410 14.22 -18.36 10.67
N ARG A 411 14.43 -19.37 11.52
CA ARG A 411 15.11 -19.20 12.81
C ARG A 411 16.57 -18.74 12.66
N ASN A 412 17.21 -19.09 11.55
CA ASN A 412 18.60 -18.77 11.28
C ASN A 412 18.77 -17.62 10.25
N GLY A 413 17.68 -16.90 9.93
CA GLY A 413 17.73 -15.76 9.01
C GLY A 413 18.11 -16.12 7.57
N ALA A 414 17.87 -17.38 7.15
CA ALA A 414 18.14 -17.87 5.81
C ALA A 414 16.82 -18.18 5.06
N THR A 415 16.87 -18.22 3.73
CA THR A 415 15.75 -18.76 2.93
C THR A 415 15.89 -20.27 2.79
N ILE A 416 14.78 -20.95 2.48
CA ILE A 416 14.77 -22.40 2.23
C ILE A 416 15.76 -22.76 1.12
N SER A 417 15.74 -22.02 0.02
CA SER A 417 16.66 -22.23 -1.12
C SER A 417 18.13 -22.04 -0.73
N LEU A 418 18.43 -21.00 0.04
CA LEU A 418 19.78 -20.74 0.54
C LEU A 418 20.24 -21.86 1.48
N LEU A 419 19.38 -22.29 2.40
CA LEU A 419 19.65 -23.42 3.28
C LEU A 419 19.87 -24.73 2.49
N LYS A 420 19.08 -24.98 1.44
CA LYS A 420 19.28 -26.13 0.54
C LYS A 420 20.60 -26.05 -0.22
N SER A 421 20.96 -24.87 -0.72
CA SER A 421 22.21 -24.64 -1.45
C SER A 421 23.44 -24.85 -0.56
N TRP A 422 23.41 -24.39 0.69
CA TRP A 422 24.52 -24.59 1.64
C TRP A 422 24.71 -26.06 2.01
N ASN A 423 23.65 -26.86 1.96
CA ASN A 423 23.62 -28.25 2.39
C ASN A 423 23.45 -29.25 1.25
N ASN A 424 23.49 -28.79 -0.01
CA ASN A 424 23.22 -29.59 -1.21
C ASN A 424 21.94 -30.46 -1.13
N LEU A 425 20.88 -29.93 -0.49
CA LEU A 425 19.63 -30.66 -0.30
C LEU A 425 18.77 -30.60 -1.58
N LYS A 426 18.46 -31.78 -2.13
CA LYS A 426 17.58 -31.94 -3.30
C LYS A 426 16.08 -31.99 -2.94
N SER A 427 15.75 -32.15 -1.66
CA SER A 427 14.37 -32.25 -1.17
C SER A 427 14.20 -31.53 0.16
N ASP A 428 12.96 -31.35 0.59
CA ASP A 428 12.63 -30.69 1.86
C ASP A 428 12.53 -31.68 3.04
N ARG A 429 12.75 -32.97 2.78
CA ARG A 429 12.76 -34.00 3.83
C ARG A 429 14.05 -33.91 4.64
N LEU A 430 13.89 -33.76 5.95
CA LEU A 430 14.99 -33.69 6.91
C LEU A 430 14.95 -34.90 7.85
N SER A 431 16.10 -35.51 8.07
CA SER A 431 16.26 -36.56 9.07
C SER A 431 16.64 -35.95 10.41
N ILE A 432 16.08 -36.48 11.49
CA ILE A 432 16.41 -36.04 12.85
C ILE A 432 17.89 -36.34 13.12
N GLY A 433 18.61 -35.36 13.69
CA GLY A 433 20.04 -35.45 13.97
C GLY A 433 20.95 -35.00 12.82
N THR A 434 20.43 -34.75 11.62
CA THR A 434 21.22 -34.23 10.50
C THR A 434 21.79 -32.85 10.84
N ARG A 435 23.10 -32.67 10.63
CA ARG A 435 23.77 -31.36 10.79
C ARG A 435 23.64 -30.56 9.51
N LEU A 436 22.94 -29.44 9.59
CA LEU A 436 22.78 -28.49 8.50
C LEU A 436 23.64 -27.25 8.74
N ILE A 437 24.33 -26.79 7.71
CA ILE A 437 24.91 -25.45 7.62
C ILE A 437 23.76 -24.46 7.56
N VAL A 438 23.55 -23.72 8.65
CA VAL A 438 22.47 -22.73 8.77
C VAL A 438 22.97 -21.29 8.69
N GLY A 439 24.29 -21.10 8.54
CA GLY A 439 24.90 -19.79 8.35
C GLY A 439 26.39 -19.91 8.02
N LYS A 440 26.99 -18.82 7.54
CA LYS A 440 28.42 -18.70 7.23
C LYS A 440 28.95 -17.41 7.86
N LYS A 441 29.94 -17.53 8.74
CA LYS A 441 30.55 -16.40 9.49
C LYS A 441 32.00 -16.20 9.03
N ALA A 442 32.48 -14.97 8.86
CA ALA A 442 33.88 -14.73 8.49
C ALA A 442 34.84 -15.35 9.53
N ALA A 443 35.86 -16.08 9.07
CA ALA A 443 36.93 -16.59 9.92
C ALA A 443 37.88 -15.44 10.34
N PRO A 444 38.38 -15.40 11.58
CA PRO A 444 39.44 -14.46 11.96
C PRO A 444 40.73 -14.79 11.20
N ALA A 445 41.43 -13.75 10.73
CA ALA A 445 42.71 -13.89 10.04
C ALA A 445 43.74 -14.61 10.92
N GLN A 446 44.39 -15.64 10.39
CA GLN A 446 45.58 -16.23 11.00
C GLN A 446 46.78 -15.29 10.76
N GLU A 447 47.47 -14.91 11.83
CA GLU A 447 48.77 -14.25 11.73
C GLU A 447 49.80 -15.26 11.19
N THR A 448 50.20 -15.10 9.93
CA THR A 448 51.31 -15.84 9.33
C THR A 448 52.63 -15.35 9.93
N ALA A 449 53.22 -16.15 10.81
CA ALA A 449 54.65 -16.11 11.04
C ALA A 449 55.39 -16.47 9.74
N SER A 450 56.28 -15.59 9.31
CA SER A 450 57.00 -15.64 8.04
C SER A 450 57.77 -16.94 7.81
N GLN A 451 57.74 -17.35 6.54
CA GLN A 451 58.31 -18.57 5.95
C GLN A 451 59.82 -18.73 6.15
N VAL A 452 60.25 -19.96 6.44
CA VAL A 452 61.45 -20.53 5.82
C VAL A 452 61.07 -21.88 5.22
N THR A 453 61.11 -21.92 3.90
CA THR A 453 60.98 -23.08 3.02
C THR A 453 62.15 -24.04 3.22
N LEU A 454 61.90 -25.35 3.22
CA LEU A 454 62.57 -26.34 2.35
C LEU A 454 61.99 -27.76 2.55
N ALA A 455 61.55 -28.31 1.43
CA ALA A 455 61.59 -29.73 1.00
C ALA A 455 60.81 -30.84 1.77
N GLN A 456 59.81 -31.34 1.04
CA GLN A 456 59.52 -32.75 0.71
C GLN A 456 59.04 -33.74 1.80
N ALA A 457 57.78 -34.16 1.56
CA ALA A 457 57.28 -35.54 1.55
C ALA A 457 57.21 -36.33 2.87
N GLY A 458 55.98 -36.71 3.25
CA GLY A 458 55.73 -37.95 3.99
C GLY A 458 54.63 -37.90 5.05
N SER A 459 53.46 -38.40 4.69
CA SER A 459 52.55 -39.24 5.50
C SER A 459 51.88 -38.72 6.79
N GLU A 460 50.58 -39.01 6.84
CA GLU A 460 49.63 -38.94 7.94
C GLU A 460 50.13 -39.56 9.26
N GLY A 461 49.81 -38.90 10.38
CA GLY A 461 49.88 -39.44 11.73
C GLY A 461 48.87 -38.73 12.64
N ASN A 462 47.88 -39.46 13.16
CA ASN A 462 46.84 -38.94 14.06
C ASN A 462 47.42 -38.66 15.46
N ASN A 463 47.77 -37.41 15.75
CA ASN A 463 48.14 -36.98 17.10
C ASN A 463 46.88 -36.63 17.92
N ARG A 464 46.66 -37.31 19.06
CA ARG A 464 45.55 -36.99 19.98
C ARG A 464 46.07 -36.13 21.14
N THR A 465 45.54 -34.91 21.25
CA THR A 465 45.82 -34.01 22.37
C THR A 465 44.91 -34.34 23.55
N VAL A 466 45.48 -34.63 24.72
CA VAL A 466 44.73 -34.82 25.97
C VAL A 466 44.83 -33.54 26.80
N ASN A 467 43.68 -33.00 27.18
CA ASN A 467 43.58 -31.73 27.92
C ASN A 467 43.15 -31.98 29.37
N THR A 468 43.81 -31.31 30.32
CA THR A 468 43.40 -31.26 31.74
C THR A 468 42.67 -29.95 32.03
N TYR A 469 41.53 -30.02 32.73
CA TYR A 469 40.66 -28.87 33.01
C TYR A 469 40.67 -28.46 34.49
N TYR A 470 40.61 -27.15 34.75
CA TYR A 470 40.40 -26.53 36.06
C TYR A 470 39.06 -25.78 36.09
N ARG A 471 38.25 -25.98 37.13
CA ARG A 471 36.99 -25.26 37.30
C ARG A 471 37.19 -24.01 38.17
N VAL A 472 36.87 -22.84 37.63
CA VAL A 472 37.03 -21.53 38.29
C VAL A 472 36.15 -21.44 39.54
N LYS A 473 36.74 -21.10 40.69
CA LYS A 473 36.04 -20.94 41.97
C LYS A 473 35.85 -19.45 42.32
N LYS A 474 34.95 -19.17 43.26
CA LYS A 474 34.70 -17.81 43.76
C LYS A 474 36.00 -17.20 44.32
N GLY A 475 36.44 -16.10 43.71
CA GLY A 475 37.66 -15.38 44.08
C GLY A 475 38.93 -15.77 43.29
N ASP A 476 38.87 -16.75 42.39
CA ASP A 476 40.00 -17.06 41.51
C ASP A 476 40.21 -15.94 40.48
N THR A 477 41.47 -15.59 40.22
CA THR A 477 41.86 -14.77 39.07
C THR A 477 42.62 -15.62 38.05
N LEU A 478 42.61 -15.19 36.78
CA LEU A 478 43.32 -15.92 35.72
C LEU A 478 44.83 -16.02 35.97
N GLY A 479 45.42 -14.99 36.60
CA GLY A 479 46.83 -14.99 37.02
C GLY A 479 47.13 -16.02 38.10
N ASP A 480 46.25 -16.14 39.10
CA ASP A 480 46.42 -17.11 40.18
C ASP A 480 46.26 -18.55 39.69
N ILE A 481 45.31 -18.79 38.76
CA ILE A 481 45.12 -20.11 38.13
C ILE A 481 46.35 -20.49 37.30
N ALA A 482 46.90 -19.56 36.52
CA ALA A 482 48.10 -19.81 35.72
C ALA A 482 49.31 -20.16 36.60
N LYS A 483 49.53 -19.37 37.66
CA LYS A 483 50.61 -19.59 38.62
C LYS A 483 50.47 -20.92 39.38
N ARG A 484 49.24 -21.28 39.78
CA ARG A 484 48.94 -22.55 40.50
C ARG A 484 49.18 -23.78 39.62
N ASN A 485 49.01 -23.65 38.31
CA ASN A 485 49.24 -24.74 37.35
C ASN A 485 50.60 -24.64 36.64
N SER A 486 51.49 -23.77 37.12
CA SER A 486 52.85 -23.59 36.60
C SER A 486 52.91 -23.29 35.08
N ILE A 487 51.95 -22.53 34.57
CA ILE A 487 51.87 -22.10 33.17
C ILE A 487 51.86 -20.57 33.07
N ASN A 488 52.31 -20.05 31.94
CA ASN A 488 52.25 -18.61 31.70
C ASN A 488 50.79 -18.18 31.48
N LEU A 489 50.42 -17.00 31.98
CA LEU A 489 49.10 -16.40 31.76
C LEU A 489 48.75 -16.32 30.26
N THR A 490 49.73 -16.00 29.41
CA THR A 490 49.55 -15.96 27.95
C THR A 490 49.24 -17.34 27.38
N GLN A 491 49.87 -18.39 27.93
CA GLN A 491 49.65 -19.78 27.52
C GLN A 491 48.28 -20.29 27.97
N LEU A 492 47.87 -20.00 29.21
CA LEU A 492 46.53 -20.29 29.71
C LEU A 492 45.45 -19.60 28.86
N ARG A 493 45.67 -18.34 28.49
CA ARG A 493 44.76 -17.60 27.61
C ARG A 493 44.68 -18.20 26.21
N SER A 494 45.83 -18.58 25.65
CA SER A 494 45.91 -19.21 24.32
C SER A 494 45.14 -20.53 24.28
N TRP A 495 45.38 -21.43 25.25
CA TRP A 495 44.70 -22.73 25.34
C TRP A 495 43.18 -22.63 25.48
N ASN A 496 42.67 -21.52 26.04
CA ASN A 496 41.25 -21.31 26.30
C ASN A 496 40.60 -20.25 25.39
N GLY A 497 41.33 -19.71 24.40
CA GLY A 497 40.82 -18.68 23.50
C GLY A 497 40.39 -17.37 24.19
N LEU A 498 40.97 -17.06 25.36
CA LEU A 498 40.54 -15.92 26.18
C LEU A 498 41.14 -14.59 25.70
N LYS A 499 40.29 -13.74 25.11
CA LYS A 499 40.65 -12.38 24.65
C LYS A 499 40.79 -11.36 25.78
N SER A 500 40.30 -11.66 26.99
CA SER A 500 40.42 -10.81 28.18
C SER A 500 40.69 -11.64 29.45
N SER A 501 41.05 -10.99 30.55
CA SER A 501 41.27 -11.66 31.85
C SER A 501 39.99 -11.94 32.64
N ARG A 502 38.80 -11.65 32.08
CA ARG A 502 37.52 -11.92 32.73
C ARG A 502 37.19 -13.41 32.66
N ILE A 503 36.93 -14.01 33.81
CA ILE A 503 36.50 -15.40 33.98
C ILE A 503 35.32 -15.45 34.95
N ASN A 504 34.37 -16.35 34.72
CA ASN A 504 33.21 -16.53 35.56
C ASN A 504 33.37 -17.75 36.47
N ILE A 505 32.76 -17.69 37.65
CA ILE A 505 32.72 -18.83 38.58
C ILE A 505 32.03 -20.00 37.89
N GLY A 506 32.68 -21.15 37.87
CA GLY A 506 32.19 -22.37 37.22
C GLY A 506 32.78 -22.63 35.83
N ASP A 507 33.48 -21.68 35.20
CA ASP A 507 34.14 -21.90 33.91
C ASP A 507 35.17 -23.04 33.99
N GLN A 508 35.26 -23.86 32.94
CA GLN A 508 36.30 -24.91 32.84
C GLN A 508 37.41 -24.44 31.91
N LEU A 509 38.60 -24.25 32.47
CA LEU A 509 39.79 -23.79 31.74
C LEU A 509 40.77 -24.95 31.54
N ILE A 510 41.26 -25.14 30.33
CA ILE A 510 42.37 -26.04 29.98
C ILE A 510 43.64 -25.50 30.63
N VAL A 511 44.22 -26.26 31.56
CA VAL A 511 45.44 -25.90 32.31
C VAL A 511 46.63 -26.80 32.01
N LYS A 512 46.45 -27.83 31.17
CA LYS A 512 47.53 -28.68 30.65
C LYS A 512 47.11 -29.30 29.32
N GLN A 513 48.03 -29.41 28.37
CA GLN A 513 47.85 -30.16 27.12
C GLN A 513 49.05 -31.11 26.96
N GLU A 514 48.79 -32.41 26.83
CA GLU A 514 49.81 -33.42 26.53
C GLU A 514 49.50 -34.06 25.18
N VAL A 515 50.52 -34.13 24.31
CA VAL A 515 50.43 -34.80 23.00
C VAL A 515 51.00 -36.20 23.17
N VAL A 516 50.12 -37.20 23.25
CA VAL A 516 50.53 -38.60 23.33
C VAL A 516 50.70 -39.14 21.92
N HIS A 517 51.87 -39.71 21.65
CA HIS A 517 52.16 -40.40 20.39
C HIS A 517 51.92 -41.89 20.61
N GLU A 518 50.93 -42.48 19.94
CA GLU A 518 50.75 -43.93 19.94
C GLU A 518 51.59 -44.55 18.81
N PRO A 519 52.42 -45.58 19.07
CA PRO A 519 53.11 -46.31 18.03
C PRO A 519 52.14 -47.20 17.25
N ILE A 520 52.26 -47.19 15.91
CA ILE A 520 51.46 -47.99 14.98
C ILE A 520 51.84 -49.47 15.14
N ALA A 521 50.89 -50.30 15.57
CA ALA A 521 51.01 -51.76 15.56
C ALA A 521 50.54 -52.31 14.20
N ASP A 522 51.38 -53.20 13.65
CA ASP A 522 51.23 -53.92 12.39
C ASP A 522 50.03 -54.90 12.44
N ASN A 523 49.18 -54.88 11.42
CA ASN A 523 48.01 -55.76 11.35
C ASN A 523 48.38 -57.09 10.70
N ASN A 524 48.54 -58.14 11.52
CA ASN A 524 48.40 -59.53 11.08
C ASN A 524 47.40 -60.27 11.97
N GLU A 525 46.33 -60.73 11.30
CA GLU A 525 45.55 -61.94 11.55
C GLU A 525 44.82 -62.18 12.90
N ARG A 526 43.51 -62.45 12.70
CA ARG A 526 42.65 -63.48 13.34
C ARG A 526 41.85 -63.17 14.61
N GLU A 527 40.56 -63.37 14.40
CA GLU A 527 39.59 -64.13 15.21
C GLU A 527 39.32 -63.72 16.66
N GLY A 528 38.03 -63.48 16.90
CA GLY A 528 37.32 -63.96 18.08
C GLY A 528 36.92 -62.84 19.03
N ASP A 529 35.67 -62.40 19.08
CA ASP A 529 34.47 -63.05 19.64
C ASP A 529 34.18 -62.53 21.06
N VAL A 530 32.89 -62.21 21.28
CA VAL A 530 32.19 -62.04 22.58
C VAL A 530 32.69 -60.82 23.44
N ILE A 531 31.93 -60.11 24.28
CA ILE A 531 30.76 -60.42 25.10
C ILE A 531 30.06 -59.09 25.50
N THR A 532 28.72 -59.11 25.44
CA THR A 532 27.72 -58.45 26.30
C THR A 532 27.79 -56.96 26.66
N SER A 533 26.77 -56.27 26.17
CA SER A 533 25.95 -55.30 26.90
C SER A 533 25.11 -55.97 27.99
N GLU A 534 25.08 -55.40 29.19
CA GLU A 534 24.10 -55.64 30.27
C GLU A 534 24.50 -54.69 31.42
N VAL A 535 23.68 -53.98 32.20
CA VAL A 535 22.23 -53.68 32.35
C VAL A 535 22.22 -52.42 33.27
N LEU A 536 21.32 -51.43 33.21
CA LEU A 536 20.06 -51.27 33.96
C LEU A 536 19.76 -49.75 33.86
N ASP A 537 18.65 -49.32 33.26
CA ASP A 537 17.31 -49.22 33.87
C ASP A 537 17.31 -48.49 35.23
N GLU A 538 16.74 -47.27 35.28
CA GLU A 538 15.37 -47.09 35.74
C GLU A 538 14.93 -45.60 35.76
N LYS A 539 13.70 -45.41 35.24
CA LYS A 539 12.60 -44.52 35.67
C LYS A 539 12.89 -43.51 36.80
N ILE A 540 12.35 -42.30 36.74
CA ILE A 540 11.05 -41.97 37.37
C ILE A 540 10.49 -40.63 36.84
N SER A 541 9.19 -40.62 36.57
CA SER A 541 8.30 -39.48 36.23
C SER A 541 7.95 -38.60 37.47
N PRO A 542 6.90 -37.77 37.43
CA PRO A 542 6.59 -36.57 36.63
C PRO A 542 6.52 -35.32 37.55
N VAL A 543 6.17 -34.12 37.05
CA VAL A 543 5.34 -33.11 37.74
C VAL A 543 5.15 -31.86 36.86
N THR A 544 3.91 -31.38 36.87
CA THR A 544 3.32 -30.19 36.26
C THR A 544 3.59 -28.91 37.06
N SER A 545 3.65 -27.74 36.42
CA SER A 545 3.07 -26.49 36.96
C SER A 545 3.10 -25.34 35.95
N GLU A 546 1.94 -24.70 35.81
CA GLU A 546 1.71 -23.38 35.21
C GLU A 546 2.30 -22.23 36.07
N GLU A 547 2.25 -21.04 35.47
CA GLU A 547 2.33 -19.68 36.03
C GLU A 547 3.69 -18.97 36.16
N GLY A 548 3.76 -17.80 35.50
CA GLY A 548 4.33 -16.61 36.13
C GLY A 548 5.37 -15.79 35.36
N SER A 549 4.89 -14.92 34.45
CA SER A 549 5.19 -13.47 34.38
C SER A 549 6.66 -13.00 34.21
N ASN A 550 6.99 -12.42 33.05
CA ASN A 550 7.07 -10.97 32.78
C ASN A 550 8.40 -10.29 33.18
N ILE A 551 9.27 -10.09 32.20
CA ILE A 551 10.37 -9.10 32.23
C ILE A 551 10.29 -8.23 30.96
N ILE A 552 9.12 -7.62 30.72
CA ILE A 552 8.99 -6.52 29.74
C ILE A 552 7.98 -5.49 30.28
N SER A 553 8.24 -4.92 31.46
CA SER A 553 7.36 -3.86 32.01
C SER A 553 8.07 -2.67 32.67
N GLU A 554 9.40 -2.60 32.67
CA GLU A 554 10.11 -1.43 33.26
C GLU A 554 10.53 -0.41 32.20
N TYR A 555 10.98 -0.85 31.02
CA TYR A 555 11.43 0.08 29.96
C TYR A 555 10.29 0.92 29.34
N LEU A 556 9.08 0.37 29.26
CA LEU A 556 7.90 1.06 28.72
C LEU A 556 7.24 2.02 29.73
N LYS A 557 7.42 1.78 31.04
CA LYS A 557 6.92 2.71 32.08
C LYS A 557 7.80 3.96 32.19
N GLU A 558 9.09 3.85 31.92
CA GLU A 558 10.04 4.96 32.03
C GLU A 558 9.94 5.99 30.89
N GLN A 559 9.44 5.57 29.71
CA GLN A 559 9.21 6.47 28.57
C GLN A 559 7.85 7.18 28.65
N MET A 560 6.87 6.59 29.34
CA MET A 560 5.54 7.20 29.48
C MET A 560 5.49 8.26 30.60
N SER A 561 6.34 8.19 31.62
CA SER A 561 6.42 9.24 32.65
C SER A 561 7.09 10.53 32.17
N LYS A 562 8.09 10.43 31.27
CA LYS A 562 8.81 11.61 30.73
C LYS A 562 8.00 12.45 29.73
N SER A 563 6.90 11.93 29.18
CA SER A 563 5.99 12.69 28.31
C SER A 563 4.86 13.41 29.07
N ALA A 564 4.66 13.12 30.36
CA ALA A 564 3.57 13.67 31.15
C ALA A 564 3.97 14.93 31.96
N GLU A 565 5.27 15.15 32.20
CA GLU A 565 5.77 16.31 32.95
C GLU A 565 6.10 17.54 32.09
N SER A 566 6.08 17.45 30.75
CA SER A 566 6.35 18.62 29.88
C SER A 566 5.10 19.40 29.43
N ARG A 567 3.95 19.22 30.10
CA ARG A 567 2.67 19.80 29.67
C ARG A 567 1.88 20.56 30.75
N ILE A 568 2.53 20.94 31.85
CA ILE A 568 1.88 21.72 32.93
C ILE A 568 2.49 23.12 33.16
N ASP A 569 3.64 23.49 32.57
CA ASP A 569 4.29 24.79 32.83
C ASP A 569 4.26 25.81 31.66
N SER A 570 3.15 25.95 30.92
CA SER A 570 3.08 27.04 29.90
C SER A 570 1.71 27.67 29.70
N VAL A 571 0.94 27.89 30.78
CA VAL A 571 -0.26 28.74 30.75
C VAL A 571 -0.27 29.66 31.97
N ILE A 572 0.75 30.51 32.13
CA ILE A 572 0.68 31.82 32.80
C ILE A 572 1.75 32.71 32.12
N ASP A 573 1.42 33.98 31.86
CA ASP A 573 2.23 35.08 31.31
C ASP A 573 2.42 35.17 29.78
N ASN A 574 1.54 35.95 29.12
CA ASN A 574 1.90 37.28 28.59
C ASN A 574 0.75 37.88 27.77
N ASP A 575 -0.13 38.62 28.46
CA ASP A 575 -0.85 39.77 27.92
C ASP A 575 -0.10 41.03 28.39
N ALA A 576 0.73 41.65 27.54
CA ALA A 576 1.12 43.06 27.58
C ALA A 576 2.13 43.39 26.47
N GLU A 577 1.87 44.49 25.75
CA GLU A 577 2.78 45.23 24.85
C GLU A 577 3.12 44.51 23.51
N GLU A 578 3.07 45.10 22.32
CA GLU A 578 3.15 46.49 21.85
C GLU A 578 2.74 46.52 20.35
N LEU A 579 2.07 47.61 19.92
CA LEU A 579 1.98 48.21 18.57
C LEU A 579 1.58 47.37 17.33
#